data_AF-A0A8X7UXQ6-F1
#
_entry.id   AF-A0A8X7UXQ6-F1
#
_cell.length_a   1.000
_cell.length_b   1.000
_cell.length_c   1.000
_cell.angle_alpha   90.00
_cell.angle_beta   90.00
_cell.angle_gamma   90.00
#
_symmetry.space_group_name_H-M   'P 1'
#
loop_
_entity.id
_entity.type
_entity.pdbx_description
1 polymer ?
#
loop_
_entity_poly.entity_id
_entity_poly.type
_entity_poly.pdbx_seq_one_letter_code
_entity_poly.pdbx_strand_id
1 'polypeptide(L)' 'MPPELFKTCYAERNPSTLYMKGVQFFFTFNLQEEGLAFMKLAADEGYERAVYTYAMTRKIFWG' A
#
# COMPACT_ATOMS: atom_id res chain seq x y z
N MET A 1 8.00 7.84 14.28
CA MET A 1 8.89 7.99 13.11
C MET A 1 8.83 9.44 12.64
N PRO A 2 9.96 10.11 12.30
CA PRO A 2 9.96 11.52 11.95
C PRO A 2 9.16 11.83 10.68
N PRO A 3 8.40 12.94 10.61
CA PRO A 3 7.60 13.31 9.44
C PRO A 3 8.41 13.44 8.13
N GLU A 4 9.64 13.94 8.23
CA GLU A 4 10.52 14.11 7.06
C GLU A 4 11.00 12.78 6.48
N LEU A 5 11.21 11.76 7.33
CA LEU A 5 11.61 10.44 6.86
C LEU A 5 10.52 9.81 5.98
N PHE A 6 9.24 9.98 6.34
CA PHE A 6 8.14 9.51 5.52
C PHE A 6 8.10 10.19 4.15
N LYS A 7 8.30 11.52 4.08
CA LYS A 7 8.33 12.25 2.80
C LYS A 7 9.40 11.70 1.87
N THR A 8 10.61 11.47 2.38
CA THR A 8 11.71 10.88 1.60
C THR A 8 11.36 9.47 1.15
N CYS A 9 10.88 8.60 2.05
CA CYS A 9 10.51 7.24 1.68
C CYS A 9 9.37 7.18 0.64
N TYR A 10 8.43 8.12 0.67
CA TYR A 10 7.41 8.24 -0.38
C TYR A 10 7.99 8.72 -1.71
N ALA A 11 8.89 9.70 -1.69
CA ALA A 11 9.57 10.19 -2.89
C ALA A 11 10.41 9.09 -3.56
N GLU A 12 11.07 8.25 -2.75
CA GLU A 12 11.86 7.10 -3.19
C GLU A 12 11.02 5.88 -3.56
N ARG A 13 9.68 5.96 -3.49
CA ARG A 13 8.76 4.83 -3.70
C ARG A 13 9.13 3.60 -2.88
N ASN A 14 9.58 3.79 -1.64
CA ASN A 14 9.96 2.69 -0.77
C ASN A 14 8.79 1.69 -0.65
N PRO A 15 8.97 0.42 -1.05
CA PRO A 15 7.84 -0.51 -1.21
C PRO A 15 7.11 -0.80 0.10
N SER A 16 7.83 -0.87 1.22
CA SER A 16 7.23 -1.10 2.54
C SER A 16 6.38 0.09 3.03
N THR A 17 6.80 1.32 2.69
CA THR A 17 6.07 2.54 3.05
C THR A 17 4.81 2.70 2.21
N LEU A 18 4.90 2.40 0.91
CA LEU A 18 3.73 2.35 0.02
C LEU A 18 2.70 1.33 0.51
N TYR A 19 3.16 0.14 0.93
CA TYR A 19 2.30 -0.88 1.50
C TYR A 19 1.58 -0.41 2.77
N MET A 20 2.31 0.16 3.74
CA MET A 20 1.71 0.65 4.99
C MET A 20 0.66 1.73 4.71
N LYS A 21 0.94 2.66 3.79
CA LYS A 21 -0.04 3.67 3.39
C LYS A 21 -1.28 3.05 2.77
N GLY A 22 -1.10 2.06 1.89
CA GLY A 22 -2.21 1.34 1.27
C GLY A 22 -3.11 0.66 2.30
N VAL A 23 -2.52 -0.06 3.25
CA VAL A 23 -3.24 -0.70 4.37
C VAL A 23 -4.00 0.33 5.21
N GLN A 24 -3.38 1.45 5.56
CA GLN A 24 -4.04 2.48 6.37
C GLN A 24 -5.20 3.14 5.61
N PHE A 25 -5.01 3.47 4.33
CA PHE A 25 -6.05 4.08 3.51
C PHE A 25 -7.26 3.13 3.37
N PHE A 26 -6.99 1.85 3.10
CA PHE A 26 -8.04 0.85 2.90
C PHE A 26 -8.80 0.54 4.19
N PHE A 27 -8.09 0.14 5.26
CA PHE A 27 -8.71 -0.44 6.45
C PHE A 27 -9.01 0.56 7.56
N THR A 28 -8.38 1.75 7.56
CA THR A 28 -8.58 2.77 8.60
C THR A 28 -9.38 3.96 8.10
N PHE A 29 -9.12 4.41 6.87
CA PHE A 29 -9.75 5.63 6.33
C PHE A 29 -10.90 5.37 5.35
N ASN A 30 -11.24 4.10 5.08
CA ASN A 30 -12.25 3.71 4.10
C ASN A 30 -12.02 4.26 2.68
N LEU A 31 -10.77 4.58 2.33
CA LEU A 31 -10.34 4.99 1.00
C LEU A 31 -9.89 3.75 0.23
N GLN A 32 -10.87 2.96 -0.19
CA GLN A 32 -10.65 1.59 -0.65
C GLN A 32 -9.90 1.54 -1.99
N GLU A 33 -10.27 2.37 -2.97
CA GLU A 33 -9.61 2.40 -4.27
C GLU A 33 -8.17 2.90 -4.17
N GLU A 34 -7.95 4.00 -3.44
CA GLU A 34 -6.63 4.58 -3.23
C GLU A 34 -5.73 3.65 -2.40
N GLY A 35 -6.29 3.05 -1.36
CA GLY A 35 -5.59 2.06 -0.54
C GLY A 35 -5.14 0.87 -1.36
N LEU A 36 -6.03 0.33 -2.20
CA LEU A 36 -5.73 -0.78 -3.10
C LEU A 36 -4.67 -0.40 -4.16
N ALA A 37 -4.73 0.83 -4.69
CA ALA A 37 -3.73 1.32 -5.64
C ALA A 37 -2.32 1.41 -5.02
N PHE A 38 -2.20 1.85 -3.77
CA PHE A 38 -0.91 1.85 -3.05
C PHE A 38 -0.40 0.43 -2.77
N MET A 39 -1.28 -0.51 -2.39
CA MET A 39 -0.89 -1.91 -2.23
C MET A 39 -0.40 -2.52 -3.55
N LYS A 40 -1.10 -2.24 -4.66
CA LYS A 40 -0.66 -2.66 -5.99
C LYS A 40 0.72 -2.10 -6.31
N LEU A 41 0.92 -0.81 -6.09
CA LEU A 41 2.19 -0.18 -6.42
C LEU A 41 3.34 -0.77 -5.60
N ALA A 42 3.13 -1.03 -4.31
CA ALA A 42 4.13 -1.72 -3.48
C ALA A 42 4.45 -3.12 -4.00
N ALA A 43 3.46 -3.86 -4.51
CA ALA A 43 3.64 -5.17 -5.12
C ALA A 43 4.44 -5.09 -6.43
N ASP A 44 4.14 -4.11 -7.27
CA ASP A 44 4.83 -3.89 -8.55
C ASP A 44 6.32 -3.50 -8.32
N GLU A 45 6.64 -2.83 -7.22
CA GLU A 45 8.02 -2.52 -6.78
C GLU A 45 8.70 -3.70 -6.05
N GLY A 46 8.09 -4.89 -6.07
CA GLY A 46 8.70 -6.13 -5.57
C GLY A 46 8.53 -6.40 -4.07
N TYR A 47 7.62 -5.69 -3.36
CA TYR A 47 7.34 -6.03 -1.97
C TYR A 47 6.46 -7.28 -1.89
N GLU A 48 7.10 -8.42 -1.61
CA GLU A 48 6.46 -9.75 -1.56
C GLU A 48 5.17 -9.75 -0.73
N ARG A 49 5.17 -9.10 0.43
CA ARG A 49 3.99 -9.03 1.30
C ARG A 49 2.83 -8.27 0.65
N ALA A 50 3.11 -7.24 -0.15
CA ALA A 50 2.06 -6.52 -0.88
C ALA A 50 1.45 -7.37 -1.99
N VAL A 51 2.19 -8.28 -2.63
CA VAL A 51 1.64 -9.15 -3.69
C VAL A 51 0.48 -9.99 -3.15
N TYR A 52 0.70 -10.69 -2.04
CA TYR A 52 -0.33 -11.49 -1.40
C TYR A 52 -1.51 -10.63 -0.93
N THR A 53 -1.24 -9.55 -0.18
CA THR A 53 -2.28 -8.70 0.38
C THR A 53 -3.12 -8.01 -0.69
N TYR A 54 -2.50 -7.50 -1.77
CA TYR A 54 -3.22 -6.89 -2.89
C TYR A 54 -4.14 -7.90 -3.56
N ALA A 55 -3.62 -9.09 -3.92
CA ALA A 55 -4.38 -10.12 -4.60
C ALA A 55 -5.59 -10.59 -3.76
N MET A 56 -5.39 -10.84 -2.47
CA MET A 56 -6.46 -11.28 -1.57
C MET A 56 -7.50 -10.19 -1.32
N THR A 57 -7.05 -8.94 -1.09
CA THR A 57 -7.97 -7.80 -0.91
C THR A 57 -8.81 -7.60 -2.17
N ARG A 58 -8.20 -7.56 -3.35
CA ARG A 58 -8.94 -7.43 -4.61
C ARG A 58 -9.95 -8.55 -4.79
N LYS A 59 -9.57 -9.79 -4.49
CA LYS A 59 -10.47 -10.96 -4.59
C LYS A 59 -11.66 -10.90 -3.62
N ILE A 60 -11.46 -10.43 -2.39
CA ILE A 60 -12.53 -10.39 -1.38
C ILE A 60 -13.56 -9.30 -1.67
N PHE A 61 -13.11 -8.14 -2.17
CA PHE A 61 -13.97 -6.95 -2.30
C PHE A 61 -14.47 -6.70 -3.73
N TRP A 62 -13.84 -7.28 -4.76
CA TRP A 62 -14.23 -7.14 -6.18
C TRP A 62 -14.22 -8.46 -6.96
N GLY A 63 -14.16 -9.60 -6.26
CA GLY A 63 -14.22 -10.95 -6.82
C GLY A 63 -15.45 -11.70 -6.34
#